data_AF-A0A959XXN1-F1
#
_entry.id   AF-A0A959XXN1-F1
#
_cell.length_a   1.000
_cell.length_b   1.000
_cell.length_c   1.000
_cell.angle_alpha   90.00
_cell.angle_beta   90.00
_cell.angle_gamma   90.00
#
_symmetry.space_group_name_H-M   'P 1'
#
loop_
_entity.id
_entity.type
_entity.pdbx_description
1 polymer ?
#
loop_
_entity_poly.entity_id
_entity_poly.type
_entity_poly.pdbx_seq_one_letter_code
_entity_poly.pdbx_strand_id
1 'polypeptide(L)' 'MYPVELTAPMAAELTSVGFTELKTPAQVDAAFKEAGTVLCVVNSVCGCAAGAARPGVTASLAG' A
#
# COMPACT_ATOMS: atom_id res chain seq x y z
N MET A 1 1.78 -1.42 19.37
CA MET A 1 1.62 -0.99 17.96
C MET A 1 2.56 0.18 17.73
N TYR A 2 3.17 0.32 16.55
CA TYR A 2 4.10 1.44 16.28
C TYR A 2 3.35 2.78 16.27
N PRO A 3 3.96 3.89 16.74
CA PRO A 3 3.40 5.23 16.64
C PRO A 3 3.04 5.61 15.20
N VAL A 4 1.98 6.40 15.03
CA VAL A 4 1.47 6.81 13.71
C VAL A 4 2.51 7.64 12.97
N GLU A 5 3.29 8.43 13.69
CA GLU A 5 4.36 9.27 13.14
C GLU A 5 5.46 8.42 12.49
N LEU A 6 5.65 7.17 12.95
CA LEU A 6 6.62 6.24 12.36
C LEU A 6 6.04 5.48 11.16
N THR A 7 4.74 5.22 11.14
CA THR A 7 4.11 4.40 10.08
C THR A 7 3.50 5.22 8.95
N ALA A 8 3.12 6.49 9.21
CA ALA A 8 2.57 7.39 8.20
C ALA A 8 3.50 7.59 6.98
N PRO A 9 4.83 7.75 7.13
CA PRO A 9 5.72 7.83 5.98
C PRO A 9 5.70 6.55 5.11
N MET A 10 5.57 5.38 5.74
CA MET A 10 5.55 4.09 5.03
C MET A 10 4.29 3.91 4.17
N ALA A 11 3.16 4.48 4.61
CA ALA A 11 1.93 4.54 3.81
C ALA A 11 2.02 5.64 2.74
N ALA A 12 2.64 6.78 3.06
CA ALA A 12 2.88 7.87 2.12
C ALA A 12 3.72 7.43 0.91
N GLU A 13 4.71 6.56 1.10
CA GLU A 13 5.51 5.97 0.01
C GLU A 13 4.63 5.30 -1.07
N LEU A 14 3.56 4.62 -0.68
CA LEU A 14 2.64 3.95 -1.62
C LEU A 14 1.58 4.90 -2.15
N THR A 15 0.97 5.71 -1.28
CA THR A 15 -0.11 6.62 -1.69
C THR A 15 0.37 7.72 -2.64
N SER A 16 1.63 8.15 -2.52
CA SER A 16 2.24 9.12 -3.44
C SER A 16 2.38 8.62 -4.88
N VAL A 17 2.33 7.30 -5.10
CA VAL A 17 2.44 6.66 -6.42
C VAL A 17 1.11 6.07 -6.91
N GLY A 18 -0.01 6.46 -6.30
CA GLY A 18 -1.35 6.13 -6.77
C GLY A 18 -2.06 5.00 -6.03
N PHE A 19 -1.47 4.42 -4.97
CA PHE A 19 -2.20 3.49 -4.11
C PHE A 19 -3.24 4.21 -3.24
N THR A 20 -4.37 3.54 -3.01
CA THR A 20 -5.39 4.00 -2.06
C THR A 20 -5.24 3.24 -0.74
N GLU A 21 -5.15 3.97 0.37
CA GLU A 21 -5.07 3.36 1.70
C GLU A 21 -6.45 2.88 2.17
N LEU A 22 -6.56 1.59 2.55
CA LEU A 22 -7.80 0.97 3.02
C LEU A 22 -7.67 0.68 4.52
N LYS A 23 -8.45 1.37 5.36
CA LYS A 23 -8.36 1.30 6.84
C LYS A 23 -9.47 0.50 7.49
N THR A 24 -10.50 0.14 6.74
CA THR A 24 -11.68 -0.54 7.27
C THR A 24 -12.04 -1.76 6.41
N PRO A 25 -12.67 -2.79 6.99
CA PRO A 25 -13.15 -3.94 6.22
C PRO A 25 -14.08 -3.53 5.07
N ALA A 26 -14.98 -2.57 5.31
CA ALA A 26 -15.91 -2.08 4.29
C ALA A 26 -15.18 -1.44 3.08
N GLN A 27 -14.08 -0.72 3.32
CA GLN A 27 -13.25 -0.17 2.24
C GLN A 27 -12.55 -1.27 1.43
N VAL A 28 -12.09 -2.33 2.10
CA VAL A 28 -11.52 -3.51 1.44
C VAL A 28 -12.57 -4.20 0.58
N ASP A 29 -13.74 -4.49 1.14
CA ASP A 29 -14.84 -5.13 0.41
C ASP A 29 -15.29 -4.33 -0.81
N ALA A 30 -15.30 -3.00 -0.70
CA ALA A 30 -15.63 -2.12 -1.82
C ALA A 30 -14.57 -2.21 -2.93
N ALA A 31 -13.28 -2.09 -2.59
CA ALA A 31 -12.18 -2.11 -3.56
C ALA A 31 -12.13 -3.42 -4.36
N PHE A 32 -12.41 -4.56 -3.74
CA PHE A 32 -12.41 -5.87 -4.41
C PHE A 32 -13.68 -6.17 -5.21
N LYS A 33 -14.73 -5.35 -5.10
CA LYS A 33 -15.96 -5.48 -5.91
C LYS A 33 -15.92 -4.65 -7.19
N GLU A 34 -14.95 -3.74 -7.32
CA GLU A 34 -14.79 -2.96 -8.53
C GLU A 34 -14.43 -3.86 -9.72
N ALA A 35 -14.94 -3.51 -10.91
CA ALA A 35 -14.66 -4.28 -12.12
C ALA A 35 -13.22 -4.04 -12.60
N GLY A 36 -12.56 -5.11 -13.06
CA GLY A 36 -11.18 -5.05 -13.57
C GLY A 36 -10.21 -5.81 -12.66
N THR A 37 -8.95 -5.39 -12.66
CA THR A 37 -7.86 -6.01 -11.88
C THR A 37 -7.39 -5.10 -10.76
N VAL A 38 -7.24 -5.66 -9.55
CA VAL A 38 -6.75 -4.92 -8.38
C VAL A 38 -5.33 -5.36 -8.05
N LEU A 39 -4.39 -4.41 -8.04
CA LEU A 39 -3.06 -4.61 -7.45
C LEU A 39 -3.12 -4.24 -5.96
N CYS A 40 -3.23 -5.25 -5.10
CA CYS A 40 -3.30 -5.07 -3.66
C CYS A 40 -1.93 -5.27 -3.01
N VAL A 41 -1.48 -4.29 -2.22
CA VAL A 41 -0.21 -4.35 -1.48
C VAL A 41 -0.49 -4.41 0.01
N VAL A 42 -0.13 -5.53 0.63
CA VAL A 42 -0.11 -5.65 2.09
C VAL A 42 1.17 -5.01 2.61
N ASN A 43 1.08 -3.74 3.04
CA ASN A 43 2.22 -3.02 3.57
C ASN A 43 2.59 -3.52 4.99
N SER A 44 3.85 -3.31 5.39
CA SER A 44 4.31 -3.62 6.74
C SER A 44 5.48 -2.72 7.16
N VAL A 45 5.81 -2.77 8.44
CA VAL A 45 6.96 -2.06 9.03
C VAL A 45 8.29 -2.81 8.86
N CYS A 46 8.25 -4.02 8.30
CA CYS A 46 9.44 -4.87 8.16
C CYS A 46 10.42 -4.30 7.14
N GLY A 47 11.72 -4.56 7.35
CA GLY A 47 12.77 -4.10 6.44
C GLY A 47 12.63 -4.61 5.00
N CYS A 48 12.04 -5.80 4.79
CA CYS A 48 11.75 -6.31 3.45
C CYS A 48 10.68 -5.48 2.71
N ALA A 49 9.73 -4.88 3.43
CA ALA A 49 8.75 -3.98 2.81
C ALA A 49 9.45 -2.70 2.32
N ALA A 50 10.36 -2.15 3.13
CA ALA A 50 11.13 -0.97 2.77
C ALA A 50 12.15 -1.22 1.64
N GLY A 51 12.89 -2.33 1.70
CA GLY A 51 14.00 -2.60 0.77
C GLY A 51 13.60 -3.32 -0.52
N ALA A 52 12.43 -3.97 -0.56
CA ALA A 52 12.00 -4.75 -1.72
C ALA A 52 10.55 -4.48 -2.13
N ALA A 53 9.57 -4.66 -1.23
CA ALA A 53 8.16 -4.66 -1.66
C ALA A 53 7.68 -3.28 -2.15
N ARG A 54 7.88 -2.20 -1.37
CA ARG A 54 7.48 -0.85 -1.77
C ARG A 54 8.26 -0.34 -2.99
N PRO A 55 9.61 -0.46 -3.06
CA PRO A 55 10.34 -0.08 -4.26
C PRO A 55 9.94 -0.89 -5.49
N GLY A 56 9.76 -2.21 -5.34
CA GLY A 56 9.43 -3.12 -6.43
C GLY A 56 8.05 -2.84 -7.01
N VAL A 57 7.04 -2.61 -6.17
CA VAL A 57 5.70 -2.28 -6.66
C VAL A 57 5.65 -0.90 -7.30
N THR A 58 6.34 0.10 -6.73
CA THR A 58 6.45 1.43 -7.34
C THR A 58 7.09 1.36 -8.72
N ALA A 59 8.20 0.61 -8.86
CA ALA A 59 8.87 0.43 -10.15
C ALA A 59 7.97 -0.27 -11.18
N SER A 60 7.09 -1.19 -10.75
CA SER A 60 6.17 -1.91 -11.63
C SER A 60 5.09 -1.01 -12.27
N LEU A 61 4.84 0.18 -11.71
CA LEU A 61 3.83 1.13 -12.20
C LEU A 61 4.37 2.11 -13.24
N ALA A 62 5.69 2.20 -13.42
CA ALA A 62 6.35 3.16 -14.33
C ALA A 62 6.41 2.69 -15.80
N GLY A 63 5.50 1.79 -16.21
CA GLY A 63 5.42 1.20 -17.55
C GLY A 63 4.84 2.12 -18.61
#